data_AF-A0A497JEZ6-F1
#
_entry.id   AF-A0A497JEZ6-F1
#
_cell.length_a   1.000
_cell.length_b   1.000
_cell.length_c   1.000
_cell.angle_alpha   90.00
_cell.angle_beta   90.00
_cell.angle_gamma   90.00
#
_symmetry.space_group_name_H-M   'P 1'
#
loop_
_entity.id
_entity.type
_entity.pdbx_description
1 polymer ?
#
loop_
_entity_poly.entity_id
_entity_poly.type
_entity_poly.pdbx_seq_one_letter_code
_entity_poly.pdbx_strand_id
1 'polypeptide(L)'
;MNKKDKGQISLEFIMILGVFLLIVLTLYPHIQRENEFNKALASAKDGAIYATSERGMGYACETCVKLPSGTIKIINMTLEDRGIDQNGRKAYRIRFYISVPSYIKDRYPSCYNSPVGMSIRRQAIRYIYRAFYGSWNPPNPLEVCTDRYNFTITCSYAE
;
A
#
# COMPACT_ATOMS: atom_id res chain seq x y z
N MET A 1 -19.28 14.80 55.58
CA MET A 1 -18.97 13.85 54.49
C MET A 1 -18.38 12.59 55.11
N ASN A 2 -19.12 11.49 55.07
CA ASN A 2 -18.75 10.25 55.74
C ASN A 2 -17.55 9.61 55.04
N LYS A 3 -16.61 9.02 55.80
CA LYS A 3 -15.46 8.27 55.26
C LYS A 3 -15.87 7.15 54.28
N LYS A 4 -17.10 6.63 54.40
CA LYS A 4 -17.69 5.63 53.49
C LYS A 4 -17.86 6.15 52.06
N ASP A 5 -18.30 7.39 51.89
CA ASP A 5 -18.55 8.00 50.57
C ASP A 5 -17.23 8.19 49.79
N LYS A 6 -16.15 8.55 50.49
CA LYS A 6 -14.81 8.71 49.89
C LYS A 6 -14.21 7.38 49.43
N GLY A 7 -14.44 6.30 50.17
CA GLY A 7 -13.95 4.97 49.80
C GLY A 7 -14.68 4.39 48.58
N GLN A 8 -15.99 4.64 48.48
CA GLN A 8 -16.81 4.19 47.35
C GLN A 8 -16.44 4.91 46.05
N ILE A 9 -16.22 6.23 46.10
CA ILE A 9 -15.79 7.02 44.93
C ILE A 9 -14.43 6.54 44.39
N SER A 10 -13.47 6.28 45.27
CA SER A 10 -12.15 5.77 44.86
C SER A 10 -12.24 4.38 44.21
N LEU A 11 -13.17 3.54 44.66
CA LEU A 11 -13.34 2.18 44.16
C LEU A 11 -14.03 2.17 42.77
N GLU A 12 -15.05 3.01 42.58
CA GLU A 12 -15.63 3.25 41.25
C GLU A 12 -14.58 3.79 40.27
N PHE A 13 -13.74 4.74 40.71
CA PHE A 13 -12.69 5.30 39.86
C PHE A 13 -11.67 4.24 39.44
N ILE A 14 -11.23 3.37 40.35
CA ILE A 14 -10.31 2.27 40.04
C ILE A 14 -10.96 1.25 39.10
N MET A 15 -12.24 0.92 39.30
CA MET A 15 -12.96 0.03 38.38
C MET A 15 -13.08 0.63 36.97
N ILE A 16 -13.46 1.91 36.86
CA ILE A 16 -13.55 2.60 35.57
C ILE A 16 -12.18 2.63 34.89
N LEU A 17 -11.12 2.98 35.61
CA LEU A 17 -9.76 2.99 35.10
C LEU A 17 -9.33 1.60 34.62
N GLY A 18 -9.62 0.56 35.39
CA GLY A 18 -9.30 -0.83 35.05
C GLY A 18 -9.99 -1.30 33.77
N VAL A 19 -11.28 -0.98 33.61
CA VAL A 19 -12.03 -1.27 32.38
C VAL A 19 -11.44 -0.51 31.19
N PHE A 20 -11.09 0.77 31.38
CA PHE A 20 -10.48 1.57 30.32
C PHE A 20 -9.14 0.98 29.86
N LEU A 21 -8.32 0.52 30.80
CA LEU A 21 -7.02 -0.09 30.53
C LEU A 21 -7.17 -1.43 29.77
N LEU A 22 -8.18 -2.24 30.12
CA LEU A 22 -8.50 -3.46 29.38
C LEU A 22 -8.96 -3.18 27.94
N ILE A 23 -9.76 -2.13 27.73
CA ILE A 23 -10.19 -1.72 26.39
C ILE A 23 -8.97 -1.30 25.56
N VAL A 24 -8.08 -0.48 26.12
CA VAL A 24 -6.87 -0.03 25.42
C VAL A 24 -5.97 -1.21 25.05
N LEU A 25 -5.73 -2.15 25.97
CA LEU A 25 -4.88 -3.32 25.74
C LEU A 25 -5.43 -4.24 24.65
N THR A 26 -6.74 -4.38 24.56
CA THR A 26 -7.39 -5.23 23.55
C THR A 26 -7.44 -4.56 22.17
N LEU A 27 -7.68 -3.25 22.10
CA LEU A 27 -7.79 -2.51 20.84
C LEU A 27 -6.44 -2.13 20.22
N TYR A 28 -5.42 -1.88 21.03
CA TYR A 28 -4.08 -1.47 20.56
C TYR A 28 -3.51 -2.36 19.43
N PRO A 29 -3.48 -3.70 19.53
CA PRO A 29 -2.95 -4.53 18.46
C PRO A 29 -3.79 -4.46 17.18
N HIS A 30 -5.10 -4.22 17.28
CA HIS A 30 -5.97 -4.08 16.11
C HIS A 30 -5.67 -2.77 15.36
N ILE A 31 -5.52 -1.67 16.09
CA ILE A 31 -5.21 -0.35 15.52
C ILE A 31 -3.84 -0.38 14.83
N GLN A 32 -2.84 -1.01 15.44
CA GLN A 32 -1.52 -1.13 14.81
C GLN A 32 -1.57 -1.89 13.49
N ARG A 33 -2.32 -2.99 13.43
CA ARG A 33 -2.49 -3.81 12.22
C ARG A 33 -3.11 -3.02 11.09
N GLU A 34 -4.19 -2.30 11.36
CA GLU A 34 -4.83 -1.44 10.37
C GLU A 34 -3.92 -0.30 9.91
N ASN A 35 -3.15 0.30 10.83
CA ASN A 35 -2.24 1.38 10.50
C ASN A 35 -1.10 0.91 9.58
N GLU A 36 -0.47 -0.24 9.89
CA GLU A 36 0.55 -0.85 9.02
C GLU A 36 -0.02 -1.14 7.62
N PHE A 37 -1.20 -1.74 7.57
CA PHE A 37 -1.86 -2.07 6.31
C PHE A 37 -2.20 -0.83 5.48
N ASN A 38 -2.81 0.19 6.09
CA ASN A 38 -3.17 1.44 5.42
C ASN A 38 -1.93 2.20 4.93
N LYS A 39 -0.85 2.19 5.73
CA LYS A 39 0.44 2.74 5.35
C LYS A 39 1.04 2.05 4.12
N ALA A 40 0.97 0.73 4.06
CA ALA A 40 1.41 -0.02 2.87
C ALA A 40 0.57 0.34 1.64
N LEU A 41 -0.76 0.42 1.77
CA LEU A 41 -1.65 0.72 0.67
C LEU A 41 -1.45 2.13 0.12
N ALA A 42 -1.34 3.13 1.00
CA ALA A 42 -1.09 4.52 0.63
C ALA A 42 0.26 4.67 -0.08
N SER A 43 1.33 4.11 0.49
CA SER A 43 2.66 4.16 -0.12
C SER A 43 2.74 3.42 -1.46
N ALA A 44 2.06 2.28 -1.60
CA ALA A 44 1.95 1.57 -2.88
C ALA A 44 1.34 2.46 -3.96
N LYS A 45 0.24 3.15 -3.61
CA LYS A 45 -0.47 4.07 -4.50
C LYS A 45 0.42 5.24 -4.90
N ASP A 46 1.12 5.86 -3.96
CA ASP A 46 2.04 6.97 -4.25
C ASP A 46 3.18 6.54 -5.18
N GLY A 47 3.78 5.37 -4.93
CA GLY A 47 4.84 4.84 -5.80
C GLY A 47 4.33 4.49 -7.20
N ALA A 48 3.11 3.98 -7.31
CA ALA A 48 2.49 3.72 -8.60
C ALA A 48 2.20 5.02 -9.36
N ILE A 49 1.65 6.05 -8.69
CA ILE A 49 1.38 7.37 -9.28
C ILE A 49 2.68 8.02 -9.75
N TYR A 50 3.73 7.94 -8.94
CA TYR A 50 5.07 8.43 -9.29
C TYR A 50 5.56 7.78 -10.60
N ALA A 51 5.51 6.44 -10.69
CA ALA A 51 5.90 5.72 -11.90
C ALA A 51 5.09 6.09 -13.14
N THR A 52 3.78 6.29 -12.99
CA THR A 52 2.92 6.70 -14.11
C THR A 52 3.20 8.13 -14.54
N SER A 53 3.52 9.01 -13.60
CA SER A 53 3.81 10.43 -13.86
C SER A 53 5.12 10.57 -14.64
N GLU A 54 6.18 9.88 -14.23
CA GLU A 54 7.47 9.88 -14.95
C GLU A 54 7.32 9.43 -16.42
N ARG A 55 6.39 8.51 -16.68
CA ARG A 55 6.16 7.96 -18.03
C ARG A 55 5.14 8.74 -18.84
N GLY A 56 4.30 9.54 -18.19
CA GLY A 56 3.42 10.51 -18.83
C GLY A 56 4.15 11.77 -19.30
N MET A 57 5.39 11.96 -18.84
CA MET A 57 6.27 13.05 -19.27
C MET A 57 7.07 12.61 -20.51
N GLY A 58 6.97 13.38 -21.59
CA GLY A 58 7.75 13.17 -22.82
C GLY A 58 8.43 14.45 -23.23
N TYR A 59 9.57 14.32 -23.94
CA TYR A 59 10.22 15.46 -24.57
C TYR A 59 9.47 15.83 -25.86
N ALA A 60 9.20 17.12 -26.05
CA ALA A 60 8.74 17.62 -27.34
C ALA A 60 9.86 17.42 -28.36
N CYS A 61 9.58 16.72 -29.45
CA CYS A 61 10.51 16.61 -30.56
C CYS A 61 10.30 17.81 -31.50
N GLU A 62 11.37 18.44 -31.97
CA GLU A 62 11.32 19.68 -32.78
C GLU A 62 10.47 19.55 -34.07
N THR A 63 10.36 18.33 -34.61
CA THR A 63 9.61 18.04 -35.85
C THR A 63 8.25 17.40 -35.61
N CYS A 64 7.87 17.14 -34.36
CA CYS A 64 6.65 16.42 -34.01
C CYS A 64 5.50 17.40 -33.76
N VAL A 65 4.52 17.45 -34.68
CA VAL A 65 3.33 18.33 -34.59
C VAL A 65 2.40 17.94 -33.43
N LYS A 66 2.47 16.67 -32.95
CA LYS A 66 1.72 16.19 -31.78
C LYS A 66 2.56 15.24 -30.94
N LEU A 67 2.67 15.53 -29.64
CA LEU A 67 3.08 14.54 -28.65
C LEU A 67 2.07 13.37 -28.69
N PRO A 68 2.52 12.11 -28.55
CA PRO A 68 1.60 10.97 -28.50
C PRO A 68 0.55 11.21 -27.43
N SER A 69 -0.74 11.22 -27.79
CA SER A 69 -1.82 11.23 -26.81
C SER A 69 -1.77 9.90 -26.07
N GLY A 70 -1.20 9.93 -24.87
CA GLY A 70 -0.96 8.69 -24.17
C GLY A 70 -0.56 8.86 -22.72
N THR A 71 -1.43 9.50 -21.95
CA THR A 71 -1.26 9.51 -20.49
C THR A 71 -1.55 8.11 -19.97
N ILE A 72 -0.55 7.50 -19.34
CA ILE A 72 -0.74 6.29 -18.54
C ILE A 72 -1.53 6.72 -17.30
N LYS A 73 -2.64 6.03 -17.02
CA LYS A 73 -3.50 6.33 -15.87
C LYS A 73 -3.68 5.08 -15.02
N ILE A 74 -3.65 5.25 -13.70
CA ILE A 74 -4.12 4.23 -12.76
C ILE A 74 -5.62 4.42 -12.62
N ILE A 75 -6.40 3.43 -13.08
CA ILE A 75 -7.86 3.47 -13.04
C ILE A 75 -8.37 2.99 -11.69
N ASN A 76 -7.81 1.89 -11.20
CA ASN A 76 -8.23 1.29 -9.95
C ASN A 76 -7.08 0.54 -9.28
N MET A 77 -7.24 0.25 -8.00
CA MET A 77 -6.37 -0.58 -7.21
C MET A 77 -7.23 -1.54 -6.38
N THR A 78 -6.99 -2.84 -6.51
CA THR A 78 -7.65 -3.85 -5.68
C THR A 78 -6.64 -4.58 -4.82
N LEU A 79 -7.14 -5.16 -3.74
CA LEU A 79 -6.39 -5.96 -2.80
C LEU A 79 -6.89 -7.41 -2.87
N GLU A 80 -5.96 -8.35 -3.04
CA GLU A 80 -6.22 -9.79 -3.00
C GLU A 80 -5.57 -10.37 -1.74
N ASP A 81 -6.37 -10.95 -0.85
CA ASP A 81 -5.89 -11.72 0.30
C ASP A 81 -5.32 -13.05 -0.21
N ARG A 82 -4.04 -13.31 0.09
CA ARG A 82 -3.29 -14.49 -0.34
C ARG A 82 -3.15 -15.52 0.77
N GLY A 83 -3.80 -15.31 1.92
CA GLY A 83 -3.71 -16.17 3.09
C GLY A 83 -2.46 -15.89 3.92
N ILE A 84 -1.79 -16.96 4.34
CA ILE A 84 -0.60 -16.90 5.20
C ILE A 84 0.61 -17.40 4.39
N ASP A 85 1.73 -16.66 4.45
CA ASP A 85 2.97 -17.04 3.80
C ASP A 85 3.74 -18.13 4.56
N GLN A 86 4.87 -18.57 4.00
CA GLN A 86 5.71 -19.63 4.60
C GLN A 86 6.29 -19.25 5.97
N ASN A 87 6.33 -17.97 6.31
CA ASN A 87 6.86 -17.45 7.57
C ASN A 87 5.74 -17.08 8.57
N GLY A 88 4.50 -17.46 8.29
CA GLY A 88 3.36 -17.19 9.18
C GLY A 88 2.79 -15.77 9.07
N ARG A 89 3.20 -14.99 8.06
CA ARG A 89 2.76 -13.60 7.87
C ARG A 89 1.52 -13.56 6.99
N LYS A 90 0.63 -12.58 7.22
CA LYS A 90 -0.53 -12.41 6.36
C LYS A 90 -0.13 -11.82 5.01
N ALA A 91 -0.39 -12.55 3.94
CA ALA A 91 0.05 -12.19 2.60
C ALA A 91 -1.06 -11.45 1.82
N TYR A 92 -0.68 -10.34 1.20
CA TYR A 92 -1.55 -9.52 0.36
C TYR A 92 -0.90 -9.24 -0.98
N ARG A 93 -1.73 -9.25 -2.03
CA ARG A 93 -1.34 -8.81 -3.36
C ARG A 93 -2.14 -7.58 -3.76
N ILE A 94 -1.44 -6.47 -3.96
CA ILE A 94 -2.03 -5.23 -4.48
C ILE A 94 -1.98 -5.30 -6.01
N ARG A 95 -3.14 -5.16 -6.65
CA ARG A 95 -3.29 -5.17 -8.11
C ARG A 95 -3.67 -3.78 -8.60
N PHE A 96 -2.83 -3.22 -9.47
CA PHE A 96 -3.13 -1.97 -10.16
C PHE A 96 -3.78 -2.24 -11.53
N TYR A 97 -4.89 -1.56 -11.79
CA TYR A 97 -5.53 -1.53 -13.10
C TYR A 97 -5.11 -0.26 -13.82
N ILE A 98 -4.48 -0.41 -14.99
CA ILE A 98 -3.90 0.71 -15.71
C ILE A 98 -4.48 0.88 -17.10
N SER A 99 -4.79 2.11 -17.46
CA SER A 99 -5.09 2.49 -18.83
C SER A 99 -3.81 2.98 -19.49
N VAL A 100 -3.51 2.41 -20.65
CA VAL A 100 -2.35 2.75 -21.47
C VAL A 100 -2.81 2.87 -22.93
N PRO A 101 -2.06 3.61 -23.78
CA PRO A 101 -2.32 3.68 -25.21
C PRO A 101 -2.32 2.30 -25.89
N SER A 102 -3.09 2.15 -26.96
CA SER A 102 -3.21 0.92 -27.73
C SER A 102 -1.85 0.39 -28.19
N TYR A 103 -0.96 1.25 -28.70
CA TYR A 103 0.37 0.84 -29.16
C TYR A 103 1.22 0.14 -28.07
N ILE A 104 0.97 0.41 -26.78
CA ILE A 104 1.63 -0.29 -25.67
C ILE A 104 0.98 -1.65 -25.45
N LYS A 105 -0.35 -1.75 -25.49
CA LYS A 105 -1.08 -3.02 -25.37
C LYS A 105 -0.74 -3.97 -26.52
N ASP A 106 -0.65 -3.45 -27.75
CA ASP A 106 -0.36 -4.22 -28.96
C ASP A 106 1.06 -4.82 -28.91
N ARG A 107 2.04 -4.04 -28.44
CA ARG A 107 3.42 -4.50 -28.29
C ARG A 107 3.62 -5.38 -27.05
N TYR A 108 2.89 -5.11 -25.98
CA TYR A 108 3.00 -5.81 -24.70
C TYR A 108 1.60 -6.23 -24.21
N PRO A 109 1.09 -7.41 -24.62
CA PRO A 109 -0.26 -7.87 -24.28
C PRO A 109 -0.49 -8.06 -22.78
N SER A 110 0.59 -8.35 -22.03
CA SER A 110 0.55 -8.48 -20.57
C SER A 110 1.10 -7.24 -19.89
N CYS A 111 0.30 -6.63 -18.99
CA CYS A 111 0.75 -5.53 -18.14
C CYS A 111 2.01 -5.93 -17.35
N TYR A 112 2.03 -7.16 -16.82
CA TYR A 112 3.10 -7.66 -15.98
C TYR A 112 4.49 -7.58 -16.66
N ASN A 113 4.55 -7.90 -17.96
CA ASN A 113 5.77 -7.90 -18.77
C ASN A 113 6.04 -6.58 -19.47
N SER A 114 5.07 -5.66 -19.48
CA SER A 114 5.25 -4.35 -20.10
C SER A 114 6.25 -3.50 -19.31
N PRO A 115 7.06 -2.66 -19.97
CA PRO A 115 7.90 -1.68 -19.28
C PRO A 115 7.09 -0.79 -18.34
N VAL A 116 5.85 -0.45 -18.73
CA VAL A 116 4.88 0.32 -17.95
C VAL A 116 4.59 -0.37 -16.62
N GLY A 117 4.05 -1.58 -16.67
CA GLY A 117 3.71 -2.37 -15.49
C GLY A 117 4.90 -2.72 -14.62
N MET A 118 6.07 -3.04 -15.20
CA MET A 118 7.28 -3.29 -14.42
C MET A 118 7.70 -2.08 -13.58
N SER A 119 7.63 -0.85 -14.13
CA SER A 119 7.97 0.35 -13.35
C SER A 119 6.98 0.62 -12.24
N ILE A 120 5.68 0.52 -12.53
CA ILE A 120 4.63 0.72 -11.52
C ILE A 120 4.83 -0.24 -10.36
N ARG A 121 5.05 -1.52 -10.65
CA ARG A 121 5.27 -2.55 -9.63
C ARG A 121 6.54 -2.29 -8.82
N ARG A 122 7.65 -1.94 -9.47
CA ARG A 122 8.91 -1.64 -8.79
C ARG A 122 8.81 -0.41 -7.91
N GLN A 123 8.23 0.69 -8.40
CA GLN A 123 8.11 1.91 -7.61
C GLN A 123 7.10 1.75 -6.47
N ALA A 124 5.98 1.06 -6.68
CA ALA A 124 5.05 0.72 -5.60
C ALA A 124 5.76 -0.06 -4.48
N ILE A 125 6.51 -1.11 -4.80
CA ILE A 125 7.30 -1.87 -3.81
C ILE A 125 8.33 -0.98 -3.11
N ARG A 126 9.06 -0.13 -3.85
CA ARG A 126 10.05 0.79 -3.27
C ARG A 126 9.45 1.76 -2.27
N TYR A 127 8.28 2.32 -2.56
CA TYR A 127 7.60 3.23 -1.65
C TYR A 127 7.09 2.51 -0.39
N ILE A 128 6.55 1.29 -0.53
CA ILE A 128 6.19 0.46 0.62
C ILE A 128 7.43 0.19 1.47
N TYR A 129 8.52 -0.27 0.84
CA TYR A 129 9.76 -0.59 1.55
C TYR A 129 10.31 0.63 2.28
N ARG A 130 10.31 1.82 1.65
CA ARG A 130 10.69 3.07 2.29
C ARG A 130 9.81 3.41 3.48
N ALA A 131 8.50 3.21 3.36
CA ALA A 131 7.57 3.51 4.44
C ALA A 131 7.88 2.68 5.70
N PHE A 132 8.26 1.40 5.55
CA PHE A 132 8.57 0.53 6.69
C PHE A 132 10.02 0.61 7.18
N TYR A 133 10.98 0.72 6.27
CA TYR A 133 12.41 0.57 6.58
C TYR A 133 13.24 1.84 6.35
N GLY A 134 12.64 2.92 5.85
CA GLY A 134 13.34 4.19 5.58
C GLY A 134 14.32 4.14 4.40
N SER A 135 14.33 3.06 3.62
CA SER A 135 15.26 2.83 2.51
C SER A 135 14.53 2.69 1.17
N TRP A 136 15.20 3.04 0.07
CA TRP A 136 14.69 2.90 -1.29
C TRP A 136 15.11 1.61 -1.99
N ASN A 137 15.97 0.81 -1.32
CA ASN A 137 16.61 -0.36 -1.91
C ASN A 137 16.05 -1.63 -1.26
N PRO A 138 14.88 -2.12 -1.70
CA PRO A 138 14.32 -3.36 -1.20
C PRO A 138 15.25 -4.53 -1.58
N PRO A 139 15.51 -5.47 -0.65
CA PRO A 139 16.34 -6.65 -0.92
C PRO A 139 15.69 -7.57 -1.96
N ASN A 140 14.35 -7.60 -2.01
CA ASN A 140 13.58 -8.27 -3.06
C ASN A 140 12.76 -7.22 -3.82
N PRO A 141 12.99 -7.00 -5.13
CA PRO A 141 12.36 -5.91 -5.88
C PRO A 141 10.86 -6.10 -6.13
N LEU A 142 10.26 -7.23 -5.76
CA LEU A 142 8.86 -7.58 -6.01
C LEU A 142 8.04 -7.88 -4.75
N GLU A 143 8.64 -7.75 -3.56
CA GLU A 143 8.02 -8.15 -2.31
C GLU A 143 8.52 -7.29 -1.14
N VAL A 144 7.62 -6.91 -0.22
CA VAL A 144 7.97 -6.31 1.07
C VAL A 144 7.39 -7.15 2.19
N CYS A 145 8.28 -7.62 3.06
CA CYS A 145 7.96 -8.52 4.15
C CYS A 145 8.18 -7.80 5.49
N THR A 146 7.11 -7.47 6.21
CA THR A 146 7.16 -6.96 7.60
C THR A 146 7.08 -8.11 8.59
N ASP A 147 7.09 -7.80 9.90
CA ASP A 147 6.90 -8.83 10.94
C ASP A 147 5.54 -9.52 10.86
N ARG A 148 4.52 -8.84 10.31
CA ARG A 148 3.12 -9.28 10.30
C ARG A 148 2.57 -9.54 8.90
N TYR A 149 3.10 -8.85 7.90
CA TYR A 149 2.53 -8.82 6.55
C TYR A 149 3.55 -9.11 5.47
N ASN A 150 3.07 -9.67 4.38
CA ASN A 150 3.81 -9.83 3.14
C ASN A 150 3.04 -9.14 2.01
N PHE A 151 3.65 -8.13 1.39
CA PHE A 151 3.05 -7.35 0.31
C PHE A 151 3.72 -7.64 -1.03
N THR A 152 2.91 -8.03 -2.01
CA THR A 152 3.35 -8.19 -3.41
C THR A 152 2.55 -7.27 -4.33
N ILE A 153 3.15 -6.84 -5.45
CA ILE A 153 2.48 -5.97 -6.42
C ILE A 153 2.33 -6.66 -7.78
N THR A 154 1.12 -6.57 -8.34
CA THR A 154 0.82 -6.98 -9.72
C THR A 154 0.10 -5.86 -10.47
N CYS A 155 -0.08 -6.04 -11.78
CA CYS A 155 -0.84 -5.11 -12.58
C CYS A 155 -1.62 -5.80 -13.70
N SER A 156 -2.69 -5.16 -14.13
CA SER A 156 -3.56 -5.55 -15.23
C SER A 156 -3.88 -4.32 -16.07
N TYR A 157 -4.06 -4.49 -17.39
CA TYR A 157 -4.65 -3.42 -18.17
C TYR A 157 -6.13 -3.29 -17.79
N ALA A 158 -6.59 -2.06 -17.60
CA ALA A 158 -8.00 -1.75 -17.58
C ALA A 158 -8.51 -1.85 -19.02
N GLU A 159 -9.70 -2.43 -19.18
CA GLU A 159 -10.47 -2.38 -20.42
C GLU A 159 -10.86 -0.93 -20.72
#